data_AF-A0A0V0GX16-F1
#
_entry.id   AF-A0A0V0GX16-F1
#
_cell.length_a   1.000
_cell.length_b   1.000
_cell.length_c   1.000
_cell.angle_alpha   90.00
_cell.angle_beta   90.00
_cell.angle_gamma   90.00
#
_symmetry.space_group_name_H-M   'P 1'
#
loop_
_entity.id
_entity.type
_entity.pdbx_description
1 polymer ?
#
loop_
_entity_poly.entity_id
_entity_poly.type
_entity_poly.pdbx_seq_one_letter_code
_entity_poly.pdbx_strand_id
1 'polypeptide(L)'
;RSITRCNRVNANEEVTLNIVIGTRTRLNPPLPEEYWGNAAIFKPIKVKAGELLENQLGYAALLINKVVASQNYKEVIDSYKRWVEKPVIVDKKSLFVANRLSISSSPKFSVYSCDFGWGKPVGVRSGMANKGDGKVTLFPGVEEGSVDIEVCLLTSTLLAMENDEEFMEFVTV
;
A
#
# COMPACT_ATOMS: atom_id res chain seq x y z
N ARG A 1 -7.92 8.56 3.54
CA ARG A 1 -8.97 9.52 3.97
C ARG A 1 -8.69 9.99 5.40
N SER A 2 -8.74 9.12 6.41
CA SER A 2 -8.50 9.49 7.82
C SER A 2 -7.20 10.26 8.04
N ILE A 3 -6.05 9.75 7.53
CA ILE A 3 -4.76 10.46 7.62
C ILE A 3 -4.82 11.86 7.00
N THR A 4 -5.44 12.00 5.83
CA THR A 4 -5.62 13.30 5.14
C THR A 4 -6.43 14.27 5.99
N ARG A 5 -7.52 13.80 6.61
CA ARG A 5 -8.37 14.60 7.50
C ARG A 5 -7.62 14.98 8.78
N CYS A 6 -7.00 14.02 9.45
CA CYS A 6 -6.24 14.21 10.69
C CYS A 6 -5.10 15.22 10.51
N ASN A 7 -4.42 15.19 9.37
CA ASN A 7 -3.36 16.14 9.02
C ASN A 7 -3.87 17.50 8.55
N ARG A 8 -5.20 17.68 8.38
CA ARG A 8 -5.82 18.92 7.89
C ARG A 8 -5.19 19.42 6.59
N VAL A 9 -4.89 18.48 5.68
CA VAL A 9 -4.27 18.78 4.39
C VAL A 9 -5.14 19.78 3.63
N ASN A 10 -4.52 20.80 3.04
CA ASN A 10 -5.25 21.83 2.29
C ASN A 10 -6.04 21.16 1.15
N ALA A 11 -7.30 21.55 0.96
CA ALA A 11 -8.19 20.94 -0.03
C ALA A 11 -7.61 20.90 -1.47
N ASN A 12 -6.76 21.87 -1.82
CA ASN A 12 -6.12 21.97 -3.13
C ASN A 12 -4.81 21.20 -3.25
N GLU A 13 -4.25 20.70 -2.16
CA GLU A 13 -3.03 19.89 -2.19
C GLU A 13 -3.31 18.48 -2.72
N GLU A 14 -2.35 17.94 -3.47
CA GLU A 14 -2.37 16.56 -3.92
C GLU A 14 -1.97 15.63 -2.78
N VAL A 15 -2.76 14.58 -2.56
CA VAL A 15 -2.37 13.42 -1.75
C VAL A 15 -2.11 12.22 -2.66
N THR A 16 -1.10 11.43 -2.30
CA THR A 16 -0.65 10.29 -3.11
C THR A 16 -0.75 8.98 -2.31
N LEU A 17 -1.32 7.94 -2.92
CA LEU A 17 -1.20 6.57 -2.46
C LEU A 17 -0.34 5.78 -3.46
N ASN A 18 0.82 5.30 -3.02
CA ASN A 18 1.65 4.39 -3.79
C ASN A 18 1.28 2.95 -3.45
N ILE A 19 0.98 2.18 -4.49
CA ILE A 19 0.74 0.74 -4.39
C ILE A 19 1.78 -0.03 -5.19
N VAL A 20 2.04 -1.26 -4.77
CA VAL A 20 2.87 -2.23 -5.49
C VAL A 20 1.95 -3.23 -6.16
N ILE A 21 2.11 -3.40 -7.48
CA ILE A 21 1.30 -4.33 -8.28
C ILE A 21 2.20 -5.46 -8.76
N GLY A 22 1.86 -6.70 -8.39
CA GLY A 22 2.51 -7.89 -8.90
C GLY A 22 2.24 -8.07 -10.40
N THR A 23 3.28 -8.39 -11.15
CA THR A 23 3.24 -8.48 -12.62
C THR A 23 3.34 -9.90 -13.17
N ARG A 24 3.63 -10.91 -12.34
CA ARG A 24 3.82 -12.32 -12.77
C ARG A 24 2.72 -12.81 -13.71
N THR A 25 1.46 -12.68 -13.30
CA THR A 25 0.28 -13.12 -14.06
C THR A 25 -0.15 -12.14 -15.16
N ARG A 26 0.48 -10.96 -15.24
CA ARG A 26 0.16 -9.89 -16.21
C ARG A 26 1.10 -9.91 -17.41
N LEU A 27 2.12 -10.77 -17.39
CA LEU A 27 3.04 -10.99 -18.50
C LEU A 27 2.46 -12.02 -19.49
N ASN A 28 2.97 -12.04 -20.73
CA ASN A 28 2.57 -12.97 -21.77
C ASN A 28 3.82 -13.56 -22.47
N PRO A 29 4.19 -14.83 -22.19
CA PRO A 29 3.53 -15.74 -21.23
C PRO A 29 3.67 -15.24 -19.77
N PRO A 30 2.76 -15.64 -18.86
CA PRO A 30 2.92 -15.39 -17.44
C PRO A 30 4.24 -15.95 -16.91
N LEU A 31 4.81 -15.31 -15.90
CA LEU A 31 5.95 -15.90 -15.19
C LEU A 31 5.50 -17.14 -14.40
N PRO A 32 6.38 -18.15 -14.25
CA PRO A 32 6.10 -19.30 -13.39
C PRO A 32 5.73 -18.90 -11.96
N GLU A 33 4.94 -19.73 -11.30
CA GLU A 33 4.53 -19.52 -9.91
C GLU A 33 5.75 -19.49 -8.99
N GLU A 34 6.76 -20.31 -9.30
CA GLU A 34 8.02 -20.47 -8.58
C GLU A 34 9.01 -19.32 -8.84
N TYR A 35 8.65 -18.32 -9.66
CA TYR A 35 9.51 -17.17 -9.91
C TYR A 35 9.71 -16.34 -8.63
N TRP A 36 10.89 -16.49 -8.05
CA TRP A 36 11.33 -15.88 -6.80
C TRP A 36 12.01 -14.50 -6.95
N GLY A 37 12.13 -14.01 -8.19
CA GLY A 37 12.68 -12.68 -8.47
C GLY A 37 11.66 -11.55 -8.30
N ASN A 38 12.10 -10.32 -8.58
CA ASN A 38 11.25 -9.13 -8.56
C ASN A 38 10.34 -9.07 -9.80
N ALA A 39 9.04 -9.25 -9.60
CA ALA A 39 8.01 -9.10 -10.62
C ALA A 39 6.89 -8.19 -10.08
N ALA A 40 7.21 -6.90 -9.97
CA ALA A 40 6.28 -5.89 -9.49
C ALA A 40 6.59 -4.51 -10.08
N ILE A 41 5.56 -3.65 -10.10
CA ILE A 41 5.68 -2.23 -10.47
C ILE A 41 5.02 -1.35 -9.40
N PHE A 42 5.58 -0.16 -9.20
CA PHE A 42 5.00 0.87 -8.35
C PHE A 42 4.05 1.73 -9.17
N LYS A 43 2.86 2.01 -8.63
CA LYS A 43 1.89 2.93 -9.25
C LYS A 43 1.40 3.95 -8.23
N PRO A 44 1.58 5.26 -8.50
CA PRO A 44 0.97 6.30 -7.70
C PRO A 44 -0.50 6.48 -8.09
N ILE A 45 -1.34 6.67 -7.09
CA ILE A 45 -2.72 7.13 -7.23
C ILE A 45 -2.76 8.51 -6.60
N LYS A 46 -3.11 9.53 -7.39
CA LYS A 46 -3.07 10.94 -7.01
C LYS A 46 -4.47 11.53 -7.06
N VAL A 47 -4.82 12.31 -6.05
CA VAL A 47 -6.12 12.97 -5.95
C VAL A 47 -5.96 14.23 -5.09
N LYS A 48 -6.81 15.24 -5.29
CA LYS A 48 -6.84 16.40 -4.39
C LYS A 48 -7.39 16.00 -3.02
N ALA A 49 -6.86 16.59 -1.95
CA ALA A 49 -7.31 16.31 -0.59
C ALA A 49 -8.81 16.60 -0.41
N GLY A 50 -9.29 17.73 -0.94
CA GLY A 50 -10.70 18.12 -0.86
C GLY A 50 -11.59 17.10 -1.56
N GLU A 51 -11.27 16.77 -2.80
CA GLU A 51 -11.97 15.76 -3.60
C GLU A 51 -12.02 14.39 -2.90
N LEU A 52 -10.92 13.96 -2.28
CA LEU A 52 -10.86 12.70 -1.55
C LEU A 52 -11.74 12.71 -0.28
N LEU A 53 -11.83 13.85 0.41
CA LEU A 53 -12.58 13.98 1.66
C LEU A 53 -14.08 14.21 1.44
N GLU A 54 -14.44 14.96 0.39
CA GLU A 54 -15.84 15.19 -0.03
C GLU A 54 -16.55 13.92 -0.50
N ASN A 55 -15.78 12.93 -0.96
CA ASN A 55 -16.30 11.64 -1.40
C ASN A 55 -16.16 10.55 -0.33
N GLN A 56 -16.96 9.49 -0.46
CA GLN A 56 -16.97 8.33 0.45
C GLN A 56 -15.85 7.30 0.15
N LEU A 57 -15.70 6.29 1.00
CA LEU A 57 -14.69 5.22 0.87
C LEU A 57 -14.73 4.51 -0.50
N GLY A 58 -15.92 4.31 -1.06
CA GLY A 58 -16.11 3.70 -2.38
C GLY A 58 -15.42 4.45 -3.51
N TYR A 59 -15.30 5.79 -3.40
CA TYR A 59 -14.57 6.59 -4.37
C TYR A 59 -13.07 6.30 -4.36
N ALA A 60 -12.47 6.26 -3.17
CA ALA A 60 -11.06 5.90 -3.01
C ALA A 60 -10.79 4.48 -3.54
N ALA A 61 -11.68 3.53 -3.24
CA ALA A 61 -11.61 2.16 -3.75
C ALA A 61 -11.69 2.11 -5.30
N LEU A 62 -12.58 2.91 -5.91
CA LEU A 62 -12.69 3.02 -7.36
C LEU A 62 -11.41 3.56 -8.00
N LEU A 63 -10.79 4.59 -7.43
CA LEU A 63 -9.51 5.13 -7.93
C LEU A 63 -8.40 4.08 -7.90
N ILE A 64 -8.29 3.33 -6.80
CA ILE A 64 -7.35 2.20 -6.68
C ILE A 64 -7.64 1.15 -7.75
N ASN A 65 -8.91 0.75 -7.90
CA ASN A 65 -9.32 -0.27 -8.86
C ASN A 65 -8.98 0.12 -10.30
N LYS A 66 -9.25 1.35 -10.73
CA LYS A 66 -8.92 1.86 -12.07
C LYS A 66 -7.42 1.73 -12.37
N VAL A 67 -6.57 2.07 -11.40
CA VAL A 67 -5.11 1.93 -11.55
C VAL A 67 -4.70 0.46 -11.63
N VAL A 68 -5.26 -0.42 -10.79
CA VAL A 68 -4.93 -1.86 -10.81
C VAL A 68 -5.42 -2.55 -12.08
N ALA A 69 -6.64 -2.25 -12.52
CA ALA A 69 -7.27 -2.86 -13.69
C ALA A 69 -6.58 -2.46 -15.00
N SER A 70 -6.05 -1.23 -15.08
CA SER A 70 -5.31 -0.77 -16.25
C SER A 70 -3.95 -1.44 -16.46
N GLN A 71 -3.40 -2.16 -15.47
CA GLN A 71 -2.09 -2.81 -15.62
C GLN A 71 -2.18 -4.12 -16.41
N ASN A 72 -2.34 -4.02 -17.72
CA ASN A 72 -2.27 -5.16 -18.64
C ASN A 72 -0.82 -5.44 -19.10
N TYR A 73 -0.64 -6.45 -19.94
CA TYR A 73 0.66 -6.83 -20.51
C TYR A 73 1.42 -5.64 -21.10
N LYS A 74 0.76 -4.85 -21.95
CA LYS A 74 1.38 -3.70 -22.62
C LYS A 74 1.85 -2.67 -21.60
N GLU A 75 1.00 -2.28 -20.66
CA GLU A 75 1.35 -1.30 -19.63
C GLU A 75 2.49 -1.75 -18.71
N VAL A 76 2.55 -3.05 -18.38
CA VAL A 76 3.64 -3.64 -17.60
C VAL A 76 4.95 -3.57 -18.36
N ILE A 77 4.97 -4.02 -19.62
CA ILE A 77 6.18 -4.00 -20.47
C ILE A 77 6.65 -2.57 -20.71
N ASP A 78 5.74 -1.64 -21.02
CA ASP A 78 6.07 -0.23 -21.23
C ASP A 78 6.56 0.43 -19.93
N SER A 79 6.10 -0.02 -18.76
CA SER A 79 6.67 0.42 -17.46
C SER A 79 8.10 -0.09 -17.25
N TYR A 80 8.39 -1.35 -17.60
CA TYR A 80 9.75 -1.89 -17.51
C TYR A 80 10.72 -1.22 -18.48
N LYS A 81 10.31 -1.01 -19.74
CA LYS A 81 11.13 -0.30 -20.73
C LYS A 81 11.49 1.11 -20.25
N ARG A 82 10.50 1.87 -19.79
CA ARG A 82 10.73 3.21 -19.21
C ARG A 82 11.70 3.20 -18.04
N TRP A 83 11.62 2.18 -17.18
CA TRP A 83 12.54 2.05 -16.05
C TRP A 83 13.96 1.69 -16.50
N VAL A 84 14.13 0.84 -17.51
CA VAL A 84 15.45 0.52 -18.08
C VAL A 84 16.06 1.75 -18.76
N GLU A 85 15.27 2.52 -19.50
CA GLU A 85 15.70 3.75 -20.17
C GLU A 85 16.05 4.85 -19.17
N LYS A 86 15.27 4.98 -18.09
CA LYS A 86 15.45 6.01 -17.06
C LYS A 86 15.20 5.41 -15.67
N PRO A 87 16.20 4.74 -15.09
CA PRO A 87 16.05 4.10 -13.80
C PRO A 87 15.84 5.16 -12.71
N VAL A 88 14.85 4.89 -11.86
CA VAL A 88 14.61 5.68 -10.64
C VAL A 88 15.23 4.94 -9.48
N ILE A 89 16.23 5.54 -8.85
CA ILE A 89 16.82 5.04 -7.62
C ILE A 89 15.98 5.57 -6.47
N VAL A 90 15.38 4.66 -5.73
CA VAL A 90 14.51 4.98 -4.59
C VAL A 90 15.36 5.06 -3.34
N ASP A 91 15.23 6.16 -2.61
CA ASP A 91 15.86 6.38 -1.31
C ASP A 91 14.82 6.74 -0.24
N LYS A 92 15.24 6.83 1.03
CA LYS A 92 14.29 7.14 2.12
C LYS A 92 13.60 8.50 1.92
N LYS A 93 14.30 9.49 1.36
CA LYS A 93 13.77 10.85 1.18
C LYS A 93 12.69 10.90 0.10
N SER A 94 12.82 10.09 -0.93
CA SER A 94 11.83 9.97 -2.02
C SER A 94 10.64 9.07 -1.64
N LEU A 95 10.84 8.13 -0.72
CA LEU A 95 9.78 7.27 -0.19
C LEU A 95 8.86 8.00 0.81
N PHE A 96 9.45 8.70 1.77
CA PHE A 96 8.73 9.34 2.88
C PHE A 96 8.62 10.84 2.62
N VAL A 97 7.62 11.20 1.84
CA VAL A 97 7.30 12.58 1.48
C VAL A 97 5.96 12.94 2.11
N ALA A 98 5.78 14.21 2.50
CA ALA A 98 4.50 14.70 3.00
C ALA A 98 3.34 14.34 2.06
N ASN A 99 2.16 14.10 2.64
CA ASN A 99 0.92 13.78 1.91
C ASN A 99 0.99 12.51 1.04
N ARG A 100 1.96 11.62 1.30
CA ARG A 100 2.13 10.36 0.58
C ARG A 100 2.06 9.16 1.51
N LEU A 101 1.22 8.19 1.12
CA LEU A 101 1.21 6.87 1.72
C LEU A 101 1.82 5.86 0.77
N SER A 102 2.56 4.89 1.30
CA SER A 102 3.14 3.79 0.51
C SER A 102 2.80 2.45 1.15
N ILE A 103 1.94 1.69 0.47
CA ILE A 103 1.55 0.33 0.89
C ILE A 103 2.58 -0.67 0.41
N SER A 104 2.97 -1.58 1.30
CA SER A 104 3.72 -2.79 0.96
C SER A 104 3.11 -4.03 1.58
N SER A 105 3.58 -5.20 1.11
CA SER A 105 2.99 -6.50 1.44
C SER A 105 1.52 -6.59 0.97
N SER A 106 0.89 -7.72 1.25
CA SER A 106 -0.48 -8.00 0.84
C SER A 106 -1.09 -9.04 1.75
N PRO A 107 -2.36 -8.88 2.17
CA PRO A 107 -3.07 -9.92 2.92
C PRO A 107 -3.30 -11.20 2.10
N LYS A 108 -3.04 -11.17 0.79
CA LYS A 108 -3.12 -12.35 -0.08
C LYS A 108 -1.94 -13.31 0.08
N PHE A 109 -0.88 -12.92 0.78
CA PHE A 109 0.27 -13.78 0.99
C PHE A 109 0.00 -14.73 2.16
N SER A 110 0.21 -16.03 1.92
CA SER A 110 -0.12 -17.11 2.86
C SER A 110 0.91 -17.26 3.99
N VAL A 111 1.20 -16.19 4.71
CA VAL A 111 2.27 -16.15 5.73
C VAL A 111 2.00 -17.07 6.92
N TYR A 112 0.73 -17.31 7.28
CA TYR A 112 0.35 -18.24 8.35
C TYR A 112 0.37 -19.72 7.94
N SER A 113 0.59 -20.03 6.65
CA SER A 113 0.73 -21.42 6.19
C SER A 113 2.13 -21.99 6.37
N CYS A 114 3.11 -21.15 6.72
CA CYS A 114 4.48 -21.57 6.95
C CYS A 114 4.62 -22.28 8.31
N ASP A 115 4.56 -23.62 8.29
CA ASP A 115 4.85 -24.48 9.45
C ASP A 115 6.13 -25.28 9.20
N PHE A 116 7.13 -25.05 10.05
CA PHE A 116 8.44 -25.73 9.99
C PHE A 116 8.56 -26.88 11.00
N GLY A 117 7.45 -27.31 11.60
CA GLY A 117 7.39 -28.35 12.63
C GLY A 117 7.12 -27.83 14.05
N TRP A 118 6.89 -26.52 14.20
CA TRP A 118 6.56 -25.87 15.48
C TRP A 118 5.09 -25.43 15.57
N GLY A 119 4.29 -25.71 14.54
CA GLY A 119 2.92 -25.22 14.41
C GLY A 119 2.85 -23.92 13.60
N LYS A 120 1.61 -23.46 13.37
CA LYS A 120 1.34 -22.23 12.62
C LYS A 120 1.90 -20.99 13.35
N PRO A 121 2.33 -19.95 12.62
CA PRO A 121 2.76 -18.70 13.24
C PRO A 121 1.66 -18.09 14.13
N VAL A 122 2.04 -17.58 15.29
CA VAL A 122 1.13 -16.88 16.22
C VAL A 122 0.90 -15.41 15.84
N GLY A 123 1.75 -14.86 14.98
CA GLY A 123 1.66 -13.49 14.49
C GLY A 123 2.73 -13.19 13.44
N VAL A 124 2.44 -12.24 12.55
CA VAL A 124 3.37 -11.82 11.49
C VAL A 124 3.59 -10.31 11.57
N ARG A 125 4.86 -9.90 11.58
CA ARG A 125 5.28 -8.49 11.69
C ARG A 125 6.40 -8.22 10.71
N SER A 126 6.65 -6.95 10.41
CA SER A 126 7.80 -6.56 9.59
C SER A 126 8.97 -6.07 10.44
N GLY A 127 10.18 -6.25 9.92
CA GLY A 127 11.40 -5.76 10.56
C GLY A 127 11.53 -4.23 10.51
N MET A 128 12.58 -3.70 11.14
CA MET A 128 12.80 -2.25 11.33
C MET A 128 13.23 -1.47 10.07
N ALA A 129 13.48 -2.16 8.96
CA ALA A 129 13.84 -1.52 7.71
C ALA A 129 12.66 -0.75 7.10
N ASN A 130 12.96 0.35 6.39
CA ASN A 130 11.99 1.13 5.61
C ASN A 130 10.75 1.60 6.42
N LYS A 131 10.99 2.01 7.67
CA LYS A 131 10.02 2.70 8.53
C LYS A 131 10.19 4.21 8.42
N GLY A 132 9.09 4.91 8.21
CA GLY A 132 9.03 6.35 8.05
C GLY A 132 7.59 6.81 7.88
N ASP A 133 7.34 8.10 8.05
CA ASP A 133 6.00 8.67 7.93
C ASP A 133 5.36 8.32 6.58
N GLY A 134 4.11 7.84 6.64
CA GLY A 134 3.34 7.39 5.49
C GLY A 134 3.58 5.94 5.07
N LYS A 135 4.38 5.16 5.82
CA LYS A 135 4.52 3.72 5.56
C LYS A 135 3.29 2.95 6.03
N VAL A 136 2.78 2.09 5.16
CA VAL A 136 1.72 1.11 5.51
C VAL A 136 2.18 -0.28 5.09
N THR A 137 2.06 -1.26 5.97
CA THR A 137 2.35 -2.67 5.70
C THR A 137 1.12 -3.51 6.03
N LEU A 138 0.70 -4.36 5.10
CA LEU A 138 -0.48 -5.20 5.25
C LEU A 138 -0.10 -6.68 5.40
N PHE A 139 -0.73 -7.35 6.36
CA PHE A 139 -0.66 -8.80 6.53
C PHE A 139 -2.07 -9.37 6.59
N PRO A 140 -2.28 -10.65 6.26
CA PRO A 140 -3.49 -11.31 6.75
C PRO A 140 -3.48 -11.22 8.28
N GLY A 141 -4.63 -11.05 8.89
CA GLY A 141 -4.73 -11.21 10.35
C GLY A 141 -4.79 -12.69 10.73
N VAL A 142 -4.71 -12.96 12.03
CA VAL A 142 -4.73 -14.34 12.56
C VAL A 142 -6.11 -14.98 12.34
N GLU A 143 -7.17 -14.19 12.47
CA GLU A 143 -8.54 -14.62 12.23
C GLU A 143 -8.88 -14.59 10.74
N GLU A 144 -9.64 -15.57 10.27
CA GLU A 144 -10.04 -15.65 8.87
C GLU A 144 -10.82 -14.40 8.46
N GLY A 145 -10.40 -13.76 7.36
CA GLY A 145 -10.99 -12.53 6.85
C GLY A 145 -10.48 -11.24 7.49
N SER A 146 -9.71 -11.31 8.58
CA SER A 146 -9.09 -10.14 9.21
C SER A 146 -7.81 -9.70 8.49
N VAL A 147 -7.41 -8.44 8.70
CA VAL A 147 -6.20 -7.84 8.13
C VAL A 147 -5.46 -7.09 9.22
N ASP A 148 -4.20 -7.47 9.45
CA ASP A 148 -3.30 -6.72 10.33
C ASP A 148 -2.68 -5.57 9.52
N ILE A 149 -2.81 -4.35 10.03
CA ILE A 149 -2.28 -3.14 9.40
C ILE A 149 -1.21 -2.56 10.31
N GLU A 150 0.03 -2.53 9.83
CA GLU A 150 1.13 -1.85 10.50
C GLU A 150 1.37 -0.49 9.82
N VAL A 151 1.21 0.60 10.57
CA VAL A 151 1.29 1.97 10.05
C VAL A 151 2.41 2.73 10.76
N CYS A 152 3.27 3.42 10.01
CA CYS A 152 4.23 4.37 10.58
C CYS A 152 3.85 5.77 10.16
N LEU A 153 3.52 6.61 11.15
CA LEU A 153 3.16 8.01 10.96
C LEU A 153 3.85 8.88 12.01
N LEU A 154 3.86 10.18 11.78
CA LEU A 154 4.19 11.14 12.85
C LEU A 154 3.28 10.93 14.07
N THR A 155 3.84 11.13 15.27
CA THR A 155 3.10 10.99 16.53
C THR A 155 1.85 11.85 16.57
N SER A 156 1.92 13.09 16.06
CA SER A 156 0.77 13.99 15.96
C SER A 156 -0.36 13.40 15.11
N THR A 157 -0.02 12.70 14.02
CA THR A 157 -0.99 12.06 13.14
C THR A 157 -1.65 10.87 13.84
N LEU A 158 -0.87 10.04 14.54
CA LEU A 158 -1.39 8.89 15.28
C LEU A 158 -2.36 9.33 16.38
N LEU A 159 -1.99 10.34 17.16
CA LEU A 159 -2.86 10.90 18.20
C LEU A 159 -4.14 11.50 17.62
N ALA A 160 -4.06 12.17 16.47
CA ALA A 160 -5.24 12.69 15.79
C ALA A 160 -6.15 11.55 15.29
N MET A 161 -5.58 10.45 14.79
CA MET A 161 -6.32 9.29 14.31
C MET A 161 -7.02 8.50 15.43
N GLU A 162 -6.40 8.40 16.61
CA GLU A 162 -7.03 7.77 17.79
C GLU A 162 -8.32 8.49 18.20
N ASN A 163 -8.43 9.79 17.89
CA ASN A 163 -9.62 10.60 18.14
C ASN A 163 -10.53 10.76 16.89
N ASP A 164 -10.23 10.07 15.79
CA ASP A 164 -11.03 10.13 14.55
C ASP A 164 -12.14 9.05 14.59
N GLU A 165 -13.35 9.45 14.96
CA GLU A 165 -14.49 8.54 15.16
C GLU A 165 -14.80 7.69 13.92
N GLU A 166 -14.75 8.28 12.71
CA GLU A 166 -15.00 7.53 11.47
C GLU A 166 -13.89 6.50 11.20
N PHE A 167 -12.64 6.78 11.59
CA PHE A 167 -11.57 5.79 11.48
C PHE A 167 -11.75 4.65 12.49
N MET A 168 -12.06 4.99 13.73
CA MET A 168 -12.20 4.02 14.83
C MET A 168 -13.41 3.09 14.67
N GLU A 169 -14.40 3.44 13.85
CA GLU A 169 -15.50 2.55 13.49
C GLU A 169 -15.03 1.26 12.78
N PHE A 170 -13.88 1.30 12.07
CA PHE A 170 -13.40 0.20 11.24
C PHE A 170 -12.13 -0.49 11.76
N VAL A 171 -11.55 0.00 12.87
CA VAL A 171 -10.23 -0.46 13.34
C VAL A 171 -10.27 -0.78 14.82
N THR A 172 -9.64 -1.90 15.18
CA THR A 172 -9.29 -2.24 16.56
C THR A 172 -7.79 -1.98 16.74
N VAL A 173 -7.42 -1.21 17.77
CA VAL A 173 -6.04 -0.81 18.08
C VAL A 173 -5.48 -1.66 19.20
#